data_AF-A0A7C2E829-F1
#
_entry.id   AF-A0A7C2E829-F1
#
_cell.length_a   1.000
_cell.length_b   1.000
_cell.length_c   1.000
_cell.angle_alpha   90.00
_cell.angle_beta   90.00
_cell.angle_gamma   90.00
#
_symmetry.space_group_name_H-M   'P 1'
#
loop_
_entity.id
_entity.type
_entity.pdbx_description
1 polymer ?
#
loop_
_entity_poly.entity_id
_entity_poly.type
_entity_poly.pdbx_seq_one_letter_code
_entity_poly.pdbx_strand_id
1 'polypeptide(L)'
;MTIENMKSACEEYKSSVTGLSENSELLESEIPIELISNKGKLVTLISNEGDSNAISVKNSTVKIKLKEIFFCSEITIKVQSGQSLRGVKITATNPLFGNEVRFNSETQSSGDHIRYTIRSFISEISITPPESIFTSKNINKIKITGKSIKELIELEGAVKEFIQKAEWISDKDEELKCRANDYISNAENKKIEHENEINSLISKIENSRKTHLNAISELEAINNSIANSTLEKNKIEDGIIRATSELHSIEARNELVSSTYSKTQSDLSSLNTEINEKSKKLRALNEDVNLFTEDFRSYISQTRTQEIVYGCILALPILAICAIAYQLLSGAVDLTFKYQKENIDIFALFSSRMPYVFTVIAIVTAATKIIQIFGGELISLHEGRRNLAQISIIARDVSDAEGNQAELSKNEIYDRRMALKMDLLKSHISGMLKEYKYKSVKKFDVAKTNTPEHGATKQEYTEI
;
A
#
# COMPACT_ATOMS: atom_id res chain seq x y z
N MET A 1 16.52 65.13 -5.79
CA MET A 1 17.39 66.31 -5.83
C MET A 1 18.77 65.85 -5.40
N THR A 2 19.76 65.90 -6.28
CA THR A 2 21.07 65.26 -6.09
C THR A 2 21.91 66.02 -5.06
N ILE A 3 22.81 65.31 -4.37
CA ILE A 3 23.80 65.87 -3.42
C ILE A 3 24.60 67.02 -4.05
N GLU A 4 24.79 67.00 -5.37
CA GLU A 4 25.41 68.09 -6.14
C GLU A 4 24.68 69.43 -6.02
N ASN A 5 23.34 69.44 -5.98
CA ASN A 5 22.58 70.68 -5.89
C ASN A 5 22.77 71.34 -4.51
N MET A 6 22.92 70.55 -3.44
CA MET A 6 23.23 71.09 -2.11
C MET A 6 24.68 71.58 -2.01
N LYS A 7 25.64 70.87 -2.64
CA LYS A 7 27.04 71.33 -2.69
C LYS A 7 27.18 72.66 -3.42
N SER A 8 26.48 72.83 -4.54
CA SER A 8 26.50 74.09 -5.31
C SER A 8 25.96 75.27 -4.49
N ALA A 9 24.87 75.06 -3.75
CA ALA A 9 24.30 76.10 -2.88
C ALA A 9 25.23 76.48 -1.71
N CYS A 10 25.93 75.50 -1.13
CA CYS A 10 26.92 75.77 -0.06
C CYS A 10 28.15 76.55 -0.55
N GLU A 11 28.63 76.30 -1.78
CA GLU A 11 29.76 77.06 -2.35
C GLU A 11 29.39 78.52 -2.68
N GLU A 12 28.17 78.76 -3.17
CA GLU A 12 27.65 80.11 -3.43
C GLU A 12 27.48 80.92 -2.12
N TYR A 13 27.05 80.24 -1.06
CA TYR A 13 26.97 80.80 0.29
C TYR A 13 28.35 81.19 0.83
N LYS A 14 29.33 80.30 0.70
CA LYS A 14 30.70 80.51 1.18
C LYS A 14 31.38 81.69 0.49
N SER A 15 31.22 81.81 -0.84
CA SER A 15 31.71 82.94 -1.64
C SER A 15 31.11 84.29 -1.19
N SER A 16 29.81 84.29 -0.88
CA SER A 16 29.10 85.47 -0.40
C SER A 16 29.55 85.95 0.97
N VAL A 17 29.96 85.05 1.86
CA VAL A 17 30.47 85.38 3.21
C VAL A 17 31.91 85.91 3.14
N THR A 18 32.75 85.37 2.25
CA THR A 18 34.13 85.86 2.08
C THR A 18 34.22 87.30 1.58
N GLY A 19 33.31 87.74 0.70
CA GLY A 19 33.27 89.14 0.23
C GLY A 19 32.88 90.17 1.31
N LEU A 20 32.36 89.72 2.46
CA LEU A 20 31.94 90.60 3.54
C LEU A 20 33.07 90.94 4.52
N SER A 21 34.14 90.13 4.56
CA SER A 21 35.27 90.31 5.47
C SER A 21 36.25 91.42 5.03
N GLU A 22 36.28 91.76 3.74
CA GLU A 22 37.26 92.71 3.17
C GLU A 22 36.89 94.20 3.39
N ASN A 23 35.65 94.51 3.80
CA ASN A 23 35.16 95.88 3.93
C ASN A 23 35.43 96.54 5.30
N SER A 24 36.23 95.93 6.18
CA SER A 24 36.46 96.45 7.54
C SER A 24 37.45 97.63 7.63
N GLU A 25 38.17 97.97 6.56
CA GLU A 25 39.10 99.12 6.48
C GLU A 25 38.43 100.47 6.11
N LEU A 26 37.11 100.52 5.92
CA LEU A 26 36.40 101.69 5.38
C LEU A 26 36.30 102.92 6.32
N LEU A 27 36.78 102.83 7.57
CA LEU A 27 36.37 103.76 8.64
C LEU A 27 37.28 104.98 8.89
N GLU A 28 38.48 105.08 8.32
CA GLU A 28 39.38 106.22 8.58
C GLU A 28 40.03 106.78 7.30
N SER A 29 39.39 107.78 6.69
CA SER A 29 40.02 108.61 5.66
C SER A 29 40.35 110.01 6.19
N GLU A 30 41.56 110.49 5.87
CA GLU A 30 41.92 111.90 6.07
C GLU A 30 41.15 112.79 5.10
N ILE A 31 40.82 114.02 5.51
CA ILE A 31 40.12 114.95 4.63
C ILE A 31 40.97 115.24 3.38
N PRO A 32 40.45 115.00 2.16
CA PRO A 32 41.19 115.36 0.96
C PRO A 32 41.37 116.88 0.90
N ILE A 33 42.59 117.32 0.58
CA ILE A 33 43.00 118.73 0.59
C ILE A 33 42.10 119.59 -0.32
N GLU A 34 41.55 118.98 -1.37
CA GLU A 34 40.65 119.58 -2.34
C GLU A 34 39.36 120.13 -1.74
N LEU A 35 38.93 119.62 -0.58
CA LEU A 35 37.72 120.05 0.12
C LEU A 35 37.93 121.31 0.98
N ILE A 36 39.15 121.82 1.09
CA ILE A 36 39.44 123.05 1.85
C ILE A 36 39.33 124.26 0.93
N SER A 37 38.53 125.26 1.31
CA SER A 37 38.31 126.47 0.51
C SER A 37 39.32 127.59 0.78
N ASN A 38 40.08 127.49 1.89
CA ASN A 38 41.12 128.46 2.23
C ASN A 38 42.30 128.39 1.25
N LYS A 39 42.90 129.54 0.92
CA LYS A 39 44.16 129.64 0.16
C LYS A 39 45.28 130.20 1.06
N GLY A 40 46.50 129.69 0.93
CA GLY A 40 47.70 130.19 1.63
C GLY A 40 48.27 129.24 2.69
N LYS A 41 49.03 129.79 3.65
CA LYS A 41 49.81 129.05 4.67
C LYS A 41 48.97 128.08 5.54
N LEU A 42 47.65 128.25 5.62
CA LEU A 42 46.80 127.34 6.39
C LEU A 42 46.62 125.96 5.74
N VAL A 43 46.68 125.87 4.41
CA VAL A 43 46.61 124.59 3.69
C VAL A 43 47.89 123.79 3.93
N THR A 44 49.04 124.47 4.03
CA THR A 44 50.32 123.83 4.33
C THR A 44 50.38 123.17 5.71
N LEU A 45 49.50 123.53 6.66
CA LEU A 45 49.39 122.85 7.98
C LEU A 45 48.61 121.53 7.93
N ILE A 46 47.69 121.40 6.99
CA ILE A 46 46.85 120.20 6.87
C ILE A 46 47.60 119.12 6.07
N SER A 47 48.38 119.55 5.07
CA SER A 47 49.24 118.68 4.26
C SER A 47 50.65 118.46 4.81
N ASN A 48 50.96 118.94 6.02
CA ASN A 48 52.32 118.84 6.56
C ASN A 48 52.60 117.44 7.11
N GLU A 49 53.69 116.80 6.69
CA GLU A 49 54.17 115.54 7.28
C GLU A 49 55.41 115.73 8.17
N GLY A 50 56.05 116.91 8.14
CA GLY A 50 57.28 117.22 8.89
C GLY A 50 57.17 118.42 9.83
N ASP A 51 58.19 118.65 10.66
CA ASP A 51 58.20 119.76 11.65
C ASP A 51 58.72 121.10 11.07
N SER A 52 58.99 121.18 9.77
CA SER A 52 59.68 122.31 9.12
C SER A 52 58.80 123.53 8.77
N ASN A 53 57.47 123.39 8.77
CA ASN A 53 56.52 124.44 8.35
C ASN A 53 55.55 124.83 9.48
N ALA A 54 56.09 125.17 10.66
CA ALA A 54 55.28 125.57 11.80
C ALA A 54 54.71 126.99 11.63
N ILE A 55 53.42 127.17 11.92
CA ILE A 55 52.76 128.49 11.88
C ILE A 55 52.54 129.01 13.28
N SER A 56 53.08 130.20 13.53
CA SER A 56 52.87 130.93 14.77
C SER A 56 51.50 131.60 14.76
N VAL A 57 50.57 131.12 15.59
CA VAL A 57 49.23 131.70 15.73
C VAL A 57 49.28 132.76 16.84
N LYS A 58 49.45 134.03 16.47
CA LYS A 58 49.38 135.19 17.39
C LYS A 58 48.01 135.86 17.30
N ASN A 59 47.27 135.86 18.41
CA ASN A 59 46.05 136.65 18.67
C ASN A 59 44.93 136.66 17.61
N SER A 60 44.92 135.72 16.66
CA SER A 60 43.89 135.65 15.62
C SER A 60 43.33 134.23 15.52
N THR A 61 42.01 134.13 15.48
CA THR A 61 41.30 132.87 15.26
C THR A 61 41.54 132.41 13.83
N VAL A 62 42.10 131.21 13.69
CA VAL A 62 42.31 130.57 12.40
C VAL A 62 41.03 129.87 12.00
N LYS A 63 40.39 130.32 10.91
CA LYS A 63 39.16 129.71 10.38
C LYS A 63 39.46 128.91 9.13
N ILE A 64 39.19 127.61 9.13
CA ILE A 64 39.31 126.69 8.00
C ILE A 64 37.90 126.43 7.47
N LYS A 65 37.57 126.97 6.29
CA LYS A 65 36.28 126.73 5.64
C LYS A 65 36.38 125.57 4.66
N LEU A 66 35.41 124.66 4.72
CA LEU A 66 35.28 123.55 3.80
C LEU A 66 34.38 123.94 2.62
N LYS A 67 34.69 123.44 1.42
CA LYS A 67 33.89 123.67 0.20
C LYS A 67 32.54 122.94 0.26
N GLU A 68 32.54 121.79 0.90
CA GLU A 68 31.36 120.95 1.09
C GLU A 68 31.23 120.59 2.57
N ILE A 69 30.02 120.21 2.98
CA ILE A 69 29.76 119.73 4.33
C ILE A 69 30.49 118.38 4.50
N PHE A 70 31.27 118.25 5.56
CA PHE A 70 32.07 117.06 5.84
C PHE A 70 31.70 116.49 7.20
N PHE A 71 31.51 115.18 7.30
CA PHE A 71 31.35 114.53 8.59
C PHE A 71 32.72 114.35 9.23
N CYS A 72 33.02 115.14 10.25
CA CYS A 72 34.29 115.05 10.97
C CYS A 72 34.15 114.10 12.15
N SER A 73 34.91 113.00 12.13
CA SER A 73 35.02 112.10 13.29
C SER A 73 35.92 112.69 14.35
N GLU A 74 37.13 113.11 13.94
CA GLU A 74 38.19 113.55 14.83
C GLU A 74 39.06 114.65 14.18
N ILE A 75 39.54 115.59 14.99
CA ILE A 75 40.59 116.54 14.63
C ILE A 75 41.77 116.35 15.58
N THR A 76 42.94 116.06 15.03
CA THR A 76 44.20 115.96 15.77
C THR A 76 45.12 117.12 15.38
N ILE A 77 45.55 117.92 16.37
CA ILE A 77 46.49 119.02 16.20
C ILE A 77 47.85 118.61 16.80
N LYS A 78 48.92 118.66 16.00
CA LYS A 78 50.31 118.50 16.43
C LYS A 78 50.97 119.87 16.63
N VAL A 79 51.73 120.04 17.70
CA VAL A 79 52.49 121.26 18.02
C VAL A 79 53.97 120.93 18.18
N GLN A 80 54.82 121.93 17.99
CA GLN A 80 56.27 121.80 18.12
C GLN A 80 56.67 121.35 19.53
N SER A 81 57.55 120.35 19.63
CA SER A 81 57.95 119.72 20.89
C SER A 81 58.43 120.74 21.94
N GLY A 82 57.90 120.62 23.16
CA GLY A 82 58.22 121.51 24.30
C GLY A 82 57.26 122.68 24.52
N GLN A 83 56.22 122.86 23.70
CA GLN A 83 55.17 123.85 23.94
C GLN A 83 53.90 123.22 24.52
N SER A 84 53.43 123.73 25.67
CA SER A 84 52.15 123.28 26.24
C SER A 84 50.97 123.76 25.41
N LEU A 85 50.10 122.82 25.05
CA LEU A 85 48.93 123.03 24.24
C LEU A 85 47.67 123.49 25.02
N ARG A 86 47.80 123.64 26.34
CA ARG A 86 46.69 124.01 27.24
C ARG A 86 45.99 125.31 26.82
N GLY A 87 44.67 125.25 26.67
CA GLY A 87 43.80 126.41 26.40
C GLY A 87 43.52 126.74 24.93
N VAL A 88 43.97 125.93 23.97
CA VAL A 88 43.50 126.03 22.57
C VAL A 88 42.04 125.59 22.51
N LYS A 89 41.17 126.42 21.93
CA LYS A 89 39.75 126.10 21.74
C LYS A 89 39.47 125.85 20.26
N ILE A 90 38.89 124.70 19.96
CA ILE A 90 38.33 124.43 18.63
C ILE A 90 36.83 124.64 18.70
N THR A 91 36.32 125.49 17.83
CA THR A 91 34.90 125.57 17.53
C THR A 91 34.69 125.07 16.11
N ALA A 92 33.65 124.29 15.87
CA ALA A 92 33.28 123.94 14.51
C ALA A 92 31.83 124.35 14.27
N THR A 93 31.59 124.95 13.11
CA THR A 93 30.28 125.39 12.69
C THR A 93 29.57 124.21 12.06
N ASN A 94 28.44 123.81 12.64
CA ASN A 94 27.58 122.81 12.04
C ASN A 94 26.59 123.51 11.08
N PRO A 95 26.69 123.26 9.76
CA PRO A 95 25.86 123.94 8.76
C PRO A 95 24.36 123.59 8.87
N LEU A 96 24.01 122.46 9.50
CA LEU A 96 22.62 122.02 9.64
C LEU A 96 21.87 122.77 10.75
N PHE A 97 22.58 123.24 11.79
CA PHE A 97 21.96 123.89 12.95
C PHE A 97 22.28 125.39 13.04
N GLY A 98 23.11 125.93 12.13
CA GLY A 98 23.48 127.35 12.09
C GLY A 98 24.28 127.87 13.29
N ASN A 99 24.56 127.00 14.27
CA ASN A 99 25.20 127.34 15.53
C ASN A 99 26.68 126.91 15.52
N GLU A 100 27.55 127.75 16.08
CA GLU A 100 28.92 127.36 16.41
C GLU A 100 28.88 126.37 17.58
N VAL A 101 29.22 125.11 17.33
CA VAL A 101 29.37 124.13 18.40
C VAL A 101 30.79 124.26 18.95
N ARG A 102 30.89 124.64 20.23
CA ARG A 102 32.18 124.72 20.93
C ARG A 102 32.52 123.35 21.47
N PHE A 103 33.59 122.74 20.97
CA PHE A 103 34.06 121.45 21.43
C PHE A 103 35.13 121.67 22.50
N ASN A 104 34.72 121.57 23.77
CA ASN A 104 35.62 121.79 24.92
C ASN A 104 36.34 120.52 25.41
N SER A 105 36.21 119.39 24.71
CA SER A 105 36.78 118.11 25.18
C SER A 105 38.18 117.84 24.63
N GLU A 106 39.19 118.20 25.41
CA GLU A 106 40.57 117.68 25.31
C GLU A 106 40.52 116.19 25.72
N THR A 107 40.47 115.27 24.76
CA THR A 107 40.24 113.84 25.08
C THR A 107 41.54 113.11 25.43
N GLN A 108 42.69 113.66 25.03
CA GLN A 108 44.04 113.26 25.48
C GLN A 108 45.02 114.37 25.10
N SER A 109 45.73 114.92 26.08
CA SER A 109 46.84 115.87 25.89
C SER A 109 48.14 115.11 26.17
N SER A 110 48.67 114.43 25.14
CA SER A 110 50.00 113.84 25.23
C SER A 110 50.96 114.85 24.61
N GLY A 111 51.77 115.51 25.44
CA GLY A 111 52.83 116.53 25.19
C GLY A 111 52.84 117.32 23.88
N ASP A 112 52.80 116.65 22.74
CA ASP A 112 52.99 117.17 21.39
C ASP A 112 51.71 117.12 20.51
N HIS A 113 50.60 116.51 20.96
CA HIS A 113 49.33 116.42 20.22
C HIS A 113 48.08 116.64 21.10
N ILE A 114 47.06 117.34 20.58
CA ILE A 114 45.69 117.29 21.11
C ILE A 114 44.76 116.63 20.10
N ARG A 115 43.93 115.72 20.60
CA ARG A 115 42.83 115.09 19.87
C ARG A 115 41.47 115.62 20.32
N TYR A 116 40.64 116.02 19.34
CA TYR A 116 39.26 116.46 19.53
C TYR A 116 38.31 115.52 18.77
N THR A 117 37.41 114.88 19.50
CA THR A 117 36.33 114.06 18.93
C THR A 117 35.13 114.95 18.62
N ILE A 118 34.83 115.17 17.34
CA ILE A 118 33.74 116.07 16.91
C ILE A 118 32.46 115.29 16.64
N ARG A 119 32.56 114.19 15.88
CA ARG A 119 31.43 113.32 15.44
C ARG A 119 30.23 114.12 14.93
N SER A 120 30.49 115.13 14.11
CA SER A 120 29.47 116.05 13.61
C SER A 120 29.77 116.52 12.20
N PHE A 121 28.74 116.96 11.49
CA PHE A 121 28.88 117.62 10.21
C PHE A 121 29.42 119.03 10.42
N ILE A 122 30.48 119.37 9.69
CA ILE A 122 31.16 120.65 9.80
C ILE A 122 31.26 121.32 8.43
N SER A 123 31.15 122.64 8.42
CA SER A 123 31.43 123.49 7.24
C SER A 123 32.61 124.42 7.50
N GLU A 124 32.90 124.72 8.76
CA GLU A 124 33.99 125.61 9.16
C GLU A 124 34.58 125.15 10.50
N ILE A 125 35.90 125.16 10.62
CA ILE A 125 36.63 124.88 11.85
C ILE A 125 37.37 126.15 12.24
N SER A 126 37.13 126.66 13.44
CA SER A 126 37.80 127.83 14.00
C SER A 126 38.68 127.42 15.18
N ILE A 127 39.98 127.60 15.03
CA ILE A 127 40.98 127.34 16.06
C ILE A 127 41.33 128.68 16.71
N THR A 128 40.94 128.83 17.97
CA THR A 128 41.20 130.04 18.75
C THR A 128 42.35 129.78 19.74
N PRO A 129 43.46 130.54 19.65
CA PRO A 129 44.57 130.40 20.60
C PRO A 129 44.15 130.87 22.01
N PRO A 130 44.83 130.43 23.08
CA PRO A 130 44.56 130.89 24.44
C PRO A 130 44.86 132.39 24.60
N GLU A 131 44.09 133.08 25.45
CA GLU A 131 44.13 134.54 25.70
C GLU A 131 45.40 135.06 26.43
N SER A 132 46.55 134.43 26.21
CA SER A 132 47.83 134.88 26.77
C SER A 132 48.49 135.93 25.87
N ILE A 133 48.62 137.15 26.38
CA ILE A 133 49.15 138.32 25.66
C ILE A 133 50.65 138.17 25.29
N PHE A 134 51.37 137.17 25.83
CA PHE A 134 52.83 137.03 25.68
C PHE A 134 53.35 135.68 25.14
N THR A 135 52.51 134.70 24.78
CA THR A 135 52.98 133.41 24.23
C THR A 135 52.38 133.07 22.87
N SER A 136 53.23 133.03 21.84
CA SER A 136 52.85 132.52 20.52
C SER A 136 53.10 131.02 20.43
N LYS A 137 52.05 130.26 20.11
CA LYS A 137 52.14 128.80 19.91
C LYS A 137 52.31 128.47 18.42
N ASN A 138 53.17 127.50 18.12
CA ASN A 138 53.50 127.09 16.76
C ASN A 138 52.79 125.76 16.43
N ILE A 139 51.77 125.81 15.58
CA ILE A 139 51.06 124.60 15.13
C ILE A 139 51.83 123.98 13.96
N ASN A 140 52.09 122.67 14.04
CA ASN A 140 52.85 121.92 13.02
C ASN A 140 51.93 121.19 12.03
N LYS A 141 50.90 120.50 12.54
CA LYS A 141 49.99 119.70 11.71
C LYS A 141 48.57 119.77 12.25
N ILE A 142 47.59 119.87 11.36
CA ILE A 142 46.17 119.67 11.68
C ILE A 142 45.66 118.50 10.82
N LYS A 143 45.43 117.35 11.44
CA LYS A 143 44.84 116.17 10.81
C LYS A 143 43.34 116.16 11.11
N ILE A 144 42.51 116.19 10.06
CA ILE A 144 41.06 116.08 10.17
C ILE A 144 40.68 114.75 9.54
N THR A 145 40.05 113.87 10.32
CA THR A 145 39.57 112.57 9.84
C THR A 145 38.06 112.59 9.75
N GLY A 146 37.53 111.91 8.73
CA GLY A 146 36.09 111.86 8.51
C GLY A 146 35.74 111.41 7.10
N LYS A 147 34.47 111.61 6.73
CA LYS A 147 33.92 111.22 5.44
C LYS A 147 33.11 112.36 4.83
N SER A 148 33.18 112.46 3.52
CA SER A 148 32.26 113.31 2.76
C SER A 148 30.83 112.75 2.84
N ILE A 149 29.83 113.61 2.59
CA ILE A 149 28.44 113.17 2.52
C ILE A 149 28.23 112.09 1.44
N LYS A 150 28.95 112.18 0.32
CA LYS A 150 28.87 111.20 -0.77
C LYS A 150 29.31 109.81 -0.32
N GLU A 151 30.46 109.72 0.34
CA GLU A 151 30.95 108.45 0.90
C GLU A 151 30.04 107.90 2.01
N LEU A 152 29.39 108.77 2.78
CA LEU A 152 28.43 108.35 3.81
C LEU A 152 27.15 107.76 3.19
N ILE A 153 26.68 108.32 2.07
CA ILE A 153 25.54 107.80 1.30
C ILE A 153 25.91 106.47 0.64
N GLU A 154 27.12 106.35 0.08
CA GLU A 154 27.64 105.08 -0.46
C GLU A 154 27.73 104.01 0.62
N LEU A 155 28.21 104.37 1.82
CA LEU A 155 28.24 103.47 2.97
C LEU A 155 26.82 103.06 3.41
N GLU A 156 25.87 103.99 3.45
CA GLU A 156 24.46 103.67 3.76
C GLU A 156 23.88 102.69 2.73
N GLY A 157 24.18 102.90 1.44
CA GLY A 157 23.81 101.98 0.36
C GLY A 157 24.39 100.59 0.56
N ALA A 158 25.70 100.50 0.81
CA ALA A 158 26.39 99.23 1.07
C ALA A 158 25.83 98.51 2.31
N VAL A 159 25.50 99.24 3.39
CA VAL A 159 24.88 98.67 4.58
C VAL A 159 23.47 98.16 4.30
N LYS A 160 22.67 98.88 3.51
CA LYS A 160 21.33 98.40 3.10
C LYS A 160 21.41 97.13 2.25
N GLU A 161 22.31 97.08 1.28
CA GLU A 161 22.55 95.88 0.47
C GLU A 161 23.02 94.70 1.34
N PHE A 162 23.89 94.97 2.32
CA PHE A 162 24.33 93.97 3.29
C PHE A 162 23.15 93.39 4.09
N ILE A 163 22.28 94.25 4.64
CA ILE A 163 21.12 93.84 5.43
C ILE A 163 20.18 93.00 4.56
N GLN A 164 19.86 93.45 3.34
CA GLN A 164 19.00 92.70 2.41
C GLN A 164 19.60 91.33 2.06
N LYS A 165 20.91 91.26 1.84
CA LYS A 165 21.60 90.00 1.56
C LYS A 165 21.59 89.07 2.78
N ALA A 166 21.74 89.61 3.99
CA ALA A 166 21.67 88.85 5.23
C ALA A 166 20.25 88.30 5.49
N GLU A 167 19.21 89.08 5.23
CA GLU A 167 17.81 88.64 5.30
C GLU A 167 17.54 87.53 4.29
N TRP A 168 17.92 87.71 3.02
CA TRP A 168 17.78 86.68 1.98
C TRP A 168 18.51 85.38 2.35
N ILE A 169 19.70 85.48 2.94
CA ILE A 169 20.45 84.34 3.48
C ILE A 169 19.66 83.62 4.57
N SER A 170 19.07 84.35 5.51
CA SER A 170 18.29 83.79 6.61
C SER A 170 17.08 83.03 6.10
N ASP A 171 16.34 83.63 5.17
CA ASP A 171 15.16 82.99 4.55
C ASP A 171 15.56 81.72 3.79
N LYS A 172 16.70 81.73 3.09
CA LYS A 172 17.21 80.55 2.38
C LYS A 172 17.65 79.44 3.32
N ASP A 173 18.25 79.78 4.47
CA ASP A 173 18.62 78.80 5.48
C ASP A 173 17.38 78.13 6.10
N GLU A 174 16.33 78.91 6.40
CA GLU A 174 15.04 78.37 6.85
C GLU A 174 14.39 77.46 5.78
N GLU A 175 14.37 77.88 4.51
CA GLU A 175 13.84 77.07 3.41
C GLU A 175 14.60 75.75 3.28
N LEU A 176 15.94 75.78 3.39
CA LEU A 176 16.78 74.59 3.33
C LEU A 176 16.55 73.66 4.51
N LYS A 177 16.38 74.20 5.73
CA LYS A 177 16.03 73.42 6.92
C LYS A 177 14.67 72.75 6.80
N CYS A 178 13.65 73.48 6.34
CA CYS A 178 12.32 72.92 6.09
C CYS A 178 12.38 71.78 5.07
N ARG A 179 13.06 71.98 3.93
CA ARG A 179 13.25 70.91 2.93
C ARG A 179 13.99 69.71 3.49
N ALA A 180 15.07 69.92 4.25
CA ALA A 180 15.83 68.84 4.86
C ALA A 180 14.95 68.02 5.81
N ASN A 181 14.15 68.68 6.65
CA ASN A 181 13.20 68.01 7.56
C ASN A 181 12.12 67.23 6.80
N ASP A 182 11.58 67.77 5.71
CA ASP A 182 10.62 67.05 4.86
C ASP A 182 11.23 65.79 4.25
N TYR A 183 12.48 65.85 3.78
CA TYR A 183 13.18 64.67 3.27
C TYR A 183 13.42 63.63 4.35
N ILE A 184 13.81 64.04 5.56
CA ILE A 184 14.01 63.16 6.71
C ILE A 184 12.70 62.48 7.10
N SER A 185 11.62 63.25 7.26
CA SER A 185 10.30 62.72 7.63
C SER A 185 9.78 61.73 6.57
N ASN A 186 9.93 62.05 5.28
CA ASN A 186 9.56 61.13 4.21
C ASN A 186 10.40 59.85 4.20
N ALA A 187 11.70 59.93 4.51
CA ALA A 187 12.57 58.77 4.62
C ALA A 187 12.19 57.89 5.83
N GLU A 188 11.86 58.50 6.96
CA GLU A 188 11.38 57.80 8.16
C GLU A 188 10.04 57.10 7.92
N ASN A 189 9.09 57.76 7.27
CA ASN A 189 7.80 57.16 6.92
C ASN A 189 7.96 55.95 6.00
N LYS A 190 8.82 56.04 4.96
CA LYS A 190 9.13 54.91 4.08
C LYS A 190 9.82 53.78 4.81
N LYS A 191 10.72 54.09 5.75
CA LYS A 191 11.36 53.08 6.59
C LYS A 191 10.32 52.31 7.42
N ILE A 192 9.39 53.02 8.05
CA ILE A 192 8.29 52.41 8.82
C ILE A 192 7.39 51.55 7.93
N GLU A 193 7.06 52.03 6.73
CA GLU A 193 6.28 51.27 5.74
C GLU A 193 6.99 49.95 5.37
N HIS A 194 8.28 50.00 5.04
CA HIS A 194 9.06 48.80 4.75
C HIS A 194 9.21 47.86 5.97
N GLU A 195 9.35 48.39 7.18
CA GLU A 195 9.38 47.57 8.40
C GLU A 195 8.04 46.83 8.60
N ASN A 196 6.91 47.49 8.33
CA ASN A 196 5.59 46.86 8.37
C ASN A 196 5.42 45.78 7.30
N GLU A 197 5.90 46.03 6.06
CA GLU A 197 5.91 45.03 4.99
C GLU A 197 6.76 43.82 5.36
N ILE A 198 7.96 44.03 5.90
CA ILE A 198 8.85 42.96 6.37
C ILE A 198 8.16 42.12 7.44
N ASN A 199 7.55 42.76 8.45
CA ASN A 199 6.82 42.05 9.51
C ASN A 199 5.63 41.25 8.95
N SER A 200 4.89 41.81 7.98
CA SER A 200 3.82 41.09 7.29
C SER A 200 4.36 39.86 6.55
N LEU A 201 5.48 39.98 5.84
CA LEU A 201 6.11 38.87 5.11
C LEU A 201 6.63 37.79 6.06
N ILE A 202 7.23 38.18 7.19
CA ILE A 202 7.67 37.24 8.24
C ILE A 202 6.47 36.42 8.73
N SER A 203 5.34 37.06 9.05
CA SER A 203 4.15 36.34 9.52
C SER A 203 3.60 35.36 8.48
N LYS A 204 3.65 35.72 7.19
CA LYS A 204 3.27 34.83 6.08
C LYS A 204 4.21 33.64 5.95
N ILE A 205 5.52 33.86 6.07
CA ILE A 205 6.53 32.80 6.03
C ILE A 205 6.34 31.83 7.21
N GLU A 206 6.11 32.34 8.42
CA GLU A 206 5.87 31.51 9.60
C GLU A 206 4.62 30.65 9.46
N ASN A 207 3.52 31.24 8.98
CA ASN A 207 2.28 30.50 8.74
C ASN A 207 2.48 29.43 7.65
N SER A 208 3.15 29.77 6.55
CA SER A 208 3.48 28.80 5.49
C SER A 208 4.37 27.67 6.01
N ARG A 209 5.37 27.98 6.84
CA ARG A 209 6.24 26.98 7.48
C ARG A 209 5.43 26.04 8.38
N LYS A 210 4.50 26.58 9.16
CA LYS A 210 3.61 25.79 10.02
C LYS A 210 2.74 24.85 9.19
N THR A 211 2.14 25.34 8.10
CA THR A 211 1.36 24.49 7.20
C THR A 211 2.20 23.39 6.55
N HIS A 212 3.45 23.71 6.18
CA HIS A 212 4.36 22.73 5.59
C HIS A 212 4.79 21.65 6.61
N LEU A 213 5.03 22.02 7.87
CA LEU A 213 5.34 21.05 8.93
C LEU A 213 4.15 20.11 9.21
N ASN A 214 2.93 20.64 9.23
CA ASN A 214 1.73 19.82 9.38
C ASN A 214 1.58 18.84 8.20
N ALA A 215 1.79 19.30 6.97
CA ALA A 215 1.74 18.44 5.78
C ALA A 215 2.82 17.33 5.81
N ILE A 216 4.03 17.62 6.29
CA ILE A 216 5.07 16.59 6.49
C ILE A 216 4.60 15.54 7.49
N SER A 217 4.05 15.95 8.64
CA SER A 217 3.53 15.03 9.66
C SER A 217 2.41 14.14 9.12
N GLU A 218 1.49 14.71 8.33
CA GLU A 218 0.43 13.95 7.66
C GLU A 218 1.00 12.95 6.63
N LEU A 219 2.01 13.34 5.86
CA LEU A 219 2.69 12.44 4.92
C LEU A 219 3.39 11.28 5.62
N GLU A 220 4.05 11.52 6.76
CA GLU A 220 4.66 10.47 7.57
C GLU A 220 3.60 9.50 8.10
N ALA A 221 2.46 10.00 8.59
CA ALA A 221 1.35 9.17 9.05
C ALA A 221 0.77 8.30 7.91
N ILE A 222 0.56 8.90 6.72
CA ILE A 222 0.09 8.17 5.53
C ILE A 222 1.11 7.10 5.11
N ASN A 223 2.40 7.43 5.10
CA ASN A 223 3.45 6.50 4.69
C ASN A 223 3.54 5.30 5.65
N ASN A 224 3.40 5.54 6.95
CA ASN A 224 3.29 4.47 7.95
C ASN A 224 2.05 3.59 7.72
N SER A 225 0.91 4.20 7.38
CA SER A 225 -0.30 3.46 7.01
C SER A 225 -0.11 2.61 5.75
N ILE A 226 0.55 3.14 4.72
CA ILE A 226 0.89 2.40 3.49
C ILE A 226 1.80 1.22 3.80
N ALA A 227 2.83 1.41 4.63
CA ALA A 227 3.73 0.34 5.04
C ALA A 227 2.97 -0.79 5.76
N ASN A 228 2.07 -0.43 6.70
CA ASN A 228 1.23 -1.40 7.40
C ASN A 228 0.29 -2.15 6.45
N SER A 229 -0.42 -1.43 5.57
CA SER A 229 -1.30 -2.06 4.57
C SER A 229 -0.54 -2.95 3.58
N THR A 230 0.70 -2.60 3.26
CA THR A 230 1.57 -3.43 2.40
C THR A 230 1.96 -4.73 3.12
N LEU A 231 2.28 -4.66 4.42
CA LEU A 231 2.54 -5.85 5.23
C LEU A 231 1.30 -6.75 5.35
N GLU A 232 0.11 -6.16 5.55
CA GLU A 232 -1.15 -6.92 5.57
C GLU A 232 -1.45 -7.57 4.23
N LYS A 233 -1.28 -6.83 3.12
CA LYS A 233 -1.43 -7.37 1.77
C LYS A 233 -0.53 -8.58 1.56
N ASN A 234 0.75 -8.48 1.90
CA ASN A 234 1.70 -9.59 1.75
C ASN A 234 1.30 -10.81 2.60
N LYS A 235 0.81 -10.60 3.84
CA LYS A 235 0.30 -11.70 4.67
C LYS A 235 -0.91 -12.39 4.04
N ILE A 236 -1.83 -11.63 3.44
CA ILE A 236 -3.00 -12.17 2.75
C ILE A 236 -2.56 -12.93 1.49
N GLU A 237 -1.61 -12.40 0.73
CA GLU A 237 -1.07 -13.04 -0.47
C GLU A 237 -0.38 -14.37 -0.14
N ASP A 238 0.45 -14.41 0.92
CA ASP A 238 1.02 -15.64 1.45
C ASP A 238 -0.07 -16.64 1.90
N GLY A 239 -1.14 -16.14 2.51
CA GLY A 239 -2.31 -16.94 2.90
C GLY A 239 -3.04 -17.56 1.71
N ILE A 240 -3.22 -16.79 0.62
CA ILE A 240 -3.80 -17.27 -0.63
C ILE A 240 -2.93 -18.37 -1.23
N ILE A 241 -1.61 -18.16 -1.33
CA ILE A 241 -0.68 -19.16 -1.88
C ILE A 241 -0.78 -20.48 -1.11
N ARG A 242 -0.83 -20.43 0.23
CA ARG A 242 -1.01 -21.62 1.07
C ARG A 242 -2.35 -22.31 0.81
N ALA A 243 -3.45 -21.55 0.80
CA ALA A 243 -4.78 -22.10 0.55
C ALA A 243 -4.90 -22.72 -0.85
N THR A 244 -4.30 -22.10 -1.87
CA THR A 244 -4.26 -22.64 -3.23
C THR A 244 -3.44 -23.94 -3.30
N SER A 245 -2.30 -24.00 -2.61
CA SER A 245 -1.51 -25.24 -2.52
C SER A 245 -2.27 -26.36 -1.80
N GLU A 246 -3.01 -26.04 -0.74
CA GLU A 246 -3.86 -26.99 -0.02
C GLU A 246 -5.01 -27.48 -0.92
N LEU A 247 -5.67 -26.58 -1.67
CA LEU A 247 -6.72 -26.94 -2.63
C LEU A 247 -6.21 -27.92 -3.68
N HIS A 248 -5.06 -27.64 -4.31
CA HIS A 248 -4.46 -28.58 -5.28
C HIS A 248 -4.14 -29.94 -4.67
N SER A 249 -3.68 -29.99 -3.42
CA SER A 249 -3.44 -31.25 -2.73
C SER A 249 -4.73 -32.03 -2.47
N ILE A 250 -5.84 -31.34 -2.17
CA ILE A 250 -7.16 -31.93 -1.95
C ILE A 250 -7.75 -32.41 -3.27
N GLU A 251 -7.62 -31.65 -4.35
CA GLU A 251 -8.04 -32.02 -5.70
C GLU A 251 -7.33 -33.30 -6.15
N ALA A 252 -6.00 -33.36 -6.03
CA ALA A 252 -5.23 -34.56 -6.34
C ALA A 252 -5.68 -35.77 -5.50
N ARG A 253 -6.01 -35.56 -4.21
CA ARG A 253 -6.56 -36.62 -3.36
C ARG A 253 -7.95 -37.05 -3.80
N ASN A 254 -8.81 -36.13 -4.23
CA ASN A 254 -10.15 -36.43 -4.74
C ASN A 254 -10.08 -37.22 -6.06
N GLU A 255 -9.17 -36.87 -6.96
CA GLU A 255 -8.94 -37.65 -8.19
C GLU A 255 -8.48 -39.08 -7.87
N LEU A 256 -7.56 -39.23 -6.90
CA LEU A 256 -7.10 -40.55 -6.45
C LEU A 256 -8.23 -41.35 -5.80
N VAL A 257 -9.06 -40.73 -4.98
CA VAL A 257 -10.24 -41.38 -4.37
C VAL A 257 -11.27 -41.76 -5.44
N SER A 258 -11.54 -40.88 -6.41
CA SER A 258 -12.48 -41.13 -7.51
C SER A 258 -12.01 -42.29 -8.40
N SER A 259 -10.74 -42.31 -8.79
CA SER A 259 -10.16 -43.42 -9.55
C SER A 259 -10.19 -44.73 -8.75
N THR A 260 -9.87 -44.70 -7.45
CA THR A 260 -9.96 -45.87 -6.57
C THR A 260 -11.41 -46.37 -6.44
N TYR A 261 -12.38 -45.47 -6.32
CA TYR A 261 -13.80 -45.78 -6.27
C TYR A 261 -14.26 -46.46 -7.57
N SER A 262 -13.90 -45.91 -8.73
CA SER A 262 -14.22 -46.50 -10.03
C SER A 262 -13.64 -47.91 -10.20
N LYS A 263 -12.39 -48.13 -9.74
CA LYS A 263 -11.75 -49.44 -9.76
C LYS A 263 -12.46 -50.43 -8.86
N THR A 264 -12.79 -50.01 -7.64
CA THR A 264 -13.52 -50.86 -6.67
C THR A 264 -14.90 -51.22 -7.19
N GLN A 265 -15.59 -50.29 -7.85
CA GLN A 265 -16.89 -50.55 -8.48
C GLN A 265 -16.77 -51.55 -9.63
N SER A 266 -15.73 -51.44 -10.46
CA SER A 266 -15.42 -52.42 -11.50
C SER A 266 -15.16 -53.81 -10.89
N ASP A 267 -14.32 -53.88 -9.86
CA ASP A 267 -13.99 -55.14 -9.16
C ASP A 267 -15.22 -55.78 -8.52
N LEU A 268 -16.13 -54.99 -7.94
CA LEU A 268 -17.41 -55.49 -7.42
C LEU A 268 -18.28 -56.08 -8.52
N SER A 269 -18.34 -55.42 -9.69
CA SER A 269 -19.13 -55.92 -10.82
C SER A 269 -18.58 -57.25 -11.35
N SER A 270 -17.25 -57.39 -11.48
CA SER A 270 -16.63 -58.64 -11.92
C SER A 270 -16.81 -59.75 -10.88
N LEU A 271 -16.63 -59.46 -9.59
CA LEU A 271 -16.83 -60.44 -8.53
C LEU A 271 -18.28 -60.93 -8.47
N ASN A 272 -19.25 -60.03 -8.69
CA ASN A 272 -20.66 -60.39 -8.74
C ASN A 272 -20.98 -61.28 -9.95
N THR A 273 -20.33 -61.06 -11.10
CA THR A 273 -20.45 -61.98 -12.24
C THR A 273 -19.87 -63.36 -11.94
N GLU A 274 -18.70 -63.44 -11.29
CA GLU A 274 -18.10 -64.71 -10.89
C GLU A 274 -18.96 -65.47 -9.86
N ILE A 275 -19.53 -64.76 -8.88
CA ILE A 275 -20.45 -65.34 -7.89
C ILE A 275 -21.67 -65.93 -8.61
N ASN A 276 -22.24 -65.22 -9.59
CA ASN A 276 -23.36 -65.71 -10.38
C ASN A 276 -23.01 -66.93 -11.25
N GLU A 277 -21.80 -66.99 -11.80
CA GLU A 277 -21.35 -68.18 -12.54
C GLU A 277 -21.14 -69.39 -11.62
N LYS A 278 -20.48 -69.20 -10.47
CA LYS A 278 -20.27 -70.28 -9.51
C LYS A 278 -21.57 -70.80 -8.92
N SER A 279 -22.54 -69.92 -8.62
CA SER A 279 -23.85 -70.33 -8.13
C SER A 279 -24.64 -71.12 -9.17
N LYS A 280 -24.57 -70.76 -10.47
CA LYS A 280 -25.15 -71.55 -11.56
C LYS A 280 -24.51 -72.94 -11.68
N LYS A 281 -23.18 -73.04 -11.60
CA LYS A 281 -22.47 -74.33 -11.64
C LYS A 281 -22.85 -75.23 -10.47
N LEU A 282 -22.95 -74.68 -9.25
CA LEU A 282 -23.40 -75.42 -8.07
C LEU A 282 -24.84 -75.94 -8.24
N ARG A 283 -25.75 -75.12 -8.78
CA ARG A 283 -27.14 -75.53 -8.99
C ARG A 283 -27.27 -76.68 -10.00
N ALA A 284 -26.53 -76.61 -11.12
CA ALA A 284 -26.52 -77.68 -12.12
C ALA A 284 -25.99 -79.00 -11.54
N LEU A 285 -24.89 -78.95 -10.77
CA LEU A 285 -24.31 -80.15 -10.15
C LEU A 285 -25.26 -80.78 -9.12
N ASN A 286 -25.98 -79.96 -8.35
CA ASN A 286 -26.95 -80.43 -7.36
C ASN A 286 -28.21 -81.05 -8.00
N GLU A 287 -28.65 -80.54 -9.16
CA GLU A 287 -29.76 -81.14 -9.93
C GLU A 287 -29.36 -82.51 -10.52
N ASP A 288 -28.14 -82.65 -11.06
CA ASP A 288 -27.64 -83.92 -11.60
C ASP A 288 -27.52 -85.01 -10.52
N VAL A 289 -27.00 -84.67 -9.33
CA VAL A 289 -26.87 -85.62 -8.21
C VAL A 289 -28.23 -86.12 -7.71
N ASN A 290 -29.23 -85.24 -7.65
CA ASN A 290 -30.57 -85.61 -7.17
C ASN A 290 -31.30 -86.53 -8.14
N LEU A 291 -31.21 -86.29 -9.46
CA LEU A 291 -31.85 -87.12 -10.48
C LEU A 291 -31.37 -88.58 -10.42
N PHE A 292 -30.05 -88.78 -10.30
CA PHE A 292 -29.48 -90.14 -10.22
C PHE A 292 -29.81 -90.87 -8.93
N THR A 293 -29.94 -90.14 -7.81
CA THR A 293 -30.21 -90.75 -6.50
C THR A 293 -31.67 -91.19 -6.36
N GLU A 294 -32.63 -90.47 -6.96
CA GLU A 294 -34.05 -90.83 -6.95
C GLU A 294 -34.35 -92.07 -7.81
N ASP A 295 -33.79 -92.17 -9.01
CA ASP A 295 -33.98 -93.33 -9.91
C ASP A 295 -33.39 -94.61 -9.31
N PHE A 296 -32.26 -94.50 -8.58
CA PHE A 296 -31.64 -95.64 -7.91
C PHE A 296 -32.46 -96.18 -6.74
N ARG A 297 -33.07 -95.30 -5.96
CA ARG A 297 -33.93 -95.69 -4.84
C ARG A 297 -35.18 -96.40 -5.35
N SER A 298 -35.71 -95.95 -6.48
CA SER A 298 -36.83 -96.60 -7.18
C SER A 298 -36.45 -98.01 -7.64
N TYR A 299 -35.30 -98.19 -8.30
CA TYR A 299 -34.80 -99.50 -8.75
C TYR A 299 -34.62 -100.53 -7.61
N ILE A 300 -34.04 -100.12 -6.48
CA ILE A 300 -33.83 -101.01 -5.32
C ILE A 300 -35.17 -101.43 -4.70
N SER A 301 -36.14 -100.52 -4.63
CA SER A 301 -37.46 -100.84 -4.07
C SER A 301 -38.29 -101.78 -4.95
N GLN A 302 -38.20 -101.64 -6.28
CA GLN A 302 -38.87 -102.55 -7.23
C GLN A 302 -38.29 -103.96 -7.17
N THR A 303 -36.97 -104.10 -7.04
CA THR A 303 -36.30 -105.42 -6.95
C THR A 303 -36.75 -106.22 -5.72
N ARG A 304 -36.95 -105.56 -4.58
CA ARG A 304 -37.47 -106.20 -3.35
C ARG A 304 -38.89 -106.74 -3.53
N THR A 305 -39.75 -105.98 -4.22
CA THR A 305 -41.12 -106.40 -4.49
C THR A 305 -41.14 -107.60 -5.44
N GLN A 306 -40.27 -107.61 -6.45
CA GLN A 306 -40.13 -108.73 -7.38
C GLN A 306 -39.65 -110.00 -6.66
N GLU A 307 -38.64 -109.90 -5.79
CA GLU A 307 -38.12 -111.03 -4.98
C GLU A 307 -39.23 -111.73 -4.18
N ILE A 308 -40.12 -110.94 -3.55
CA ILE A 308 -41.25 -111.47 -2.78
C ILE A 308 -42.26 -112.17 -3.69
N VAL A 309 -42.61 -111.57 -4.83
CA VAL A 309 -43.60 -112.14 -5.77
C VAL A 309 -43.11 -113.46 -6.37
N TYR A 310 -41.85 -113.51 -6.84
CA TYR A 310 -41.27 -114.74 -7.38
C TYR A 310 -41.13 -115.83 -6.31
N GLY A 311 -40.77 -115.47 -5.07
CA GLY A 311 -40.76 -116.39 -3.94
C GLY A 311 -42.14 -116.99 -3.64
N CYS A 312 -43.19 -116.18 -3.67
CA CYS A 312 -44.57 -116.65 -3.50
C CYS A 312 -45.03 -117.58 -4.64
N ILE A 313 -44.69 -117.28 -5.90
CA ILE A 313 -45.03 -118.13 -7.05
C ILE A 313 -44.34 -119.49 -6.97
N LEU A 314 -43.09 -119.53 -6.48
CA LEU A 314 -42.32 -120.76 -6.31
C LEU A 314 -42.87 -121.68 -5.21
N ALA A 315 -43.56 -121.14 -4.20
CA ALA A 315 -44.18 -121.93 -3.14
C ALA A 315 -45.37 -122.78 -3.63
N LEU A 316 -46.07 -122.34 -4.69
CA LEU A 316 -47.26 -123.00 -5.23
C LEU A 316 -47.00 -124.41 -5.80
N PRO A 317 -46.02 -124.65 -6.69
CA PRO A 317 -45.71 -126.00 -7.18
C PRO A 317 -45.18 -126.93 -6.09
N ILE A 318 -44.46 -126.41 -5.09
CA ILE A 318 -44.01 -127.19 -3.93
C ILE A 318 -45.22 -127.69 -3.14
N LEU A 319 -46.18 -126.81 -2.87
CA LEU A 319 -47.45 -127.17 -2.24
C LEU A 319 -48.23 -128.21 -3.04
N ALA A 320 -48.27 -128.08 -4.38
CA ALA A 320 -48.93 -129.05 -5.25
C ALA A 320 -48.28 -130.44 -5.17
N ILE A 321 -46.94 -130.53 -5.15
CA ILE A 321 -46.22 -131.79 -4.97
C ILE A 321 -46.55 -132.41 -3.60
N CYS A 322 -46.56 -131.61 -2.54
CA CYS A 322 -46.92 -132.06 -1.19
C CYS A 322 -48.37 -132.58 -1.13
N ALA A 323 -49.32 -131.88 -1.77
CA ALA A 323 -50.72 -132.29 -1.82
C ALA A 323 -50.92 -133.61 -2.58
N ILE A 324 -50.23 -133.77 -3.72
CA ILE A 324 -50.27 -135.01 -4.50
C ILE A 324 -49.62 -136.17 -3.72
N ALA A 325 -48.50 -135.93 -3.05
CA ALA A 325 -47.86 -136.92 -2.20
C ALA A 325 -48.77 -137.36 -1.04
N TYR A 326 -49.47 -136.41 -0.42
CA TYR A 326 -50.47 -136.71 0.62
C TYR A 326 -51.63 -137.54 0.08
N GLN A 327 -52.16 -137.21 -1.10
CA GLN A 327 -53.26 -137.94 -1.72
C GLN A 327 -52.86 -139.35 -2.19
N LEU A 328 -51.63 -139.52 -2.65
CA LEU A 328 -51.07 -140.85 -2.93
C LEU A 328 -50.95 -141.69 -1.66
N LEU A 329 -50.50 -141.08 -0.55
CA LEU A 329 -50.35 -141.76 0.72
C LEU A 329 -51.71 -142.19 1.30
N SER A 330 -52.70 -141.29 1.31
CA SER A 330 -54.05 -141.60 1.77
C SER A 330 -54.72 -142.66 0.88
N GLY A 331 -54.59 -142.51 -0.43
CA GLY A 331 -55.10 -143.48 -1.40
C GLY A 331 -54.43 -144.86 -1.32
N ALA A 332 -53.20 -144.94 -0.81
CA ALA A 332 -52.53 -146.20 -0.50
C ALA A 332 -53.05 -146.84 0.80
N VAL A 333 -53.24 -146.04 1.86
CA VAL A 333 -53.80 -146.50 3.15
C VAL A 333 -55.23 -147.05 2.99
N ASP A 334 -56.09 -146.34 2.25
CA ASP A 334 -57.46 -146.80 1.97
C ASP A 334 -57.49 -148.14 1.20
N LEU A 335 -56.46 -148.37 0.38
CA LEU A 335 -56.33 -149.61 -0.38
C LEU A 335 -55.97 -150.80 0.51
N THR A 336 -55.09 -150.58 1.48
CA THR A 336 -54.73 -151.60 2.47
C THR A 336 -55.96 -152.05 3.26
N PHE A 337 -56.86 -151.13 3.61
CA PHE A 337 -58.12 -151.46 4.31
C PHE A 337 -59.14 -152.19 3.42
N LYS A 338 -59.31 -151.78 2.16
CA LYS A 338 -60.26 -152.43 1.23
C LYS A 338 -59.83 -153.83 0.82
N TYR A 339 -58.53 -154.06 0.63
CA TYR A 339 -57.98 -155.37 0.27
C TYR A 339 -58.25 -156.45 1.33
N GLN A 340 -58.31 -156.09 2.62
CA GLN A 340 -58.65 -157.04 3.69
C GLN A 340 -60.12 -157.48 3.69
N LYS A 341 -61.02 -156.73 3.04
CA LYS A 341 -62.47 -156.93 3.16
C LYS A 341 -63.11 -157.56 1.92
N GLU A 342 -62.53 -157.34 0.74
CA GLU A 342 -63.03 -157.87 -0.52
C GLU A 342 -61.89 -158.58 -1.24
N ASN A 343 -62.13 -159.83 -1.65
CA ASN A 343 -61.15 -160.72 -2.30
C ASN A 343 -60.93 -160.27 -3.77
N ILE A 344 -60.41 -159.06 -3.93
CA ILE A 344 -60.22 -158.37 -5.21
C ILE A 344 -58.87 -158.78 -5.79
N ASP A 345 -58.86 -159.13 -7.08
CA ASP A 345 -57.66 -159.49 -7.83
C ASP A 345 -56.67 -158.31 -7.95
N ILE A 346 -55.44 -158.51 -7.46
CA ILE A 346 -54.38 -157.48 -7.37
C ILE A 346 -54.05 -156.90 -8.75
N PHE A 347 -54.08 -157.74 -9.79
CA PHE A 347 -53.67 -157.32 -11.12
C PHE A 347 -54.68 -156.37 -11.76
N ALA A 348 -55.98 -156.61 -11.55
CA ALA A 348 -57.05 -155.72 -12.02
C ALA A 348 -57.01 -154.36 -11.30
N LEU A 349 -56.69 -154.35 -10.00
CA LEU A 349 -56.52 -153.13 -9.22
C LEU A 349 -55.30 -152.30 -9.67
N PHE A 350 -54.20 -152.97 -10.02
CA PHE A 350 -53.01 -152.30 -10.54
C PHE A 350 -53.26 -151.70 -11.93
N SER A 351 -53.85 -152.48 -12.85
CA SER A 351 -54.12 -152.03 -14.22
C SER A 351 -55.10 -150.86 -14.29
N SER A 352 -56.09 -150.81 -13.40
CA SER A 352 -57.05 -149.70 -13.34
C SER A 352 -56.45 -148.37 -12.84
N ARG A 353 -55.30 -148.41 -12.15
CA ARG A 353 -54.66 -147.22 -11.55
C ARG A 353 -53.44 -146.71 -12.32
N MET A 354 -52.90 -147.46 -13.27
CA MET A 354 -51.77 -147.03 -14.11
C MET A 354 -52.01 -145.67 -14.80
N PRO A 355 -53.19 -145.37 -15.38
CA PRO A 355 -53.43 -144.05 -15.99
C PRO A 355 -53.32 -142.89 -14.99
N TYR A 356 -53.73 -143.10 -13.75
CA TYR A 356 -53.61 -142.10 -12.68
C TYR A 356 -52.15 -141.85 -12.30
N VAL A 357 -51.34 -142.91 -12.14
CA VAL A 357 -49.92 -142.79 -11.79
C VAL A 357 -49.14 -142.04 -12.89
N PHE A 358 -49.39 -142.33 -14.17
CA PHE A 358 -48.76 -141.59 -15.26
C PHE A 358 -49.12 -140.10 -15.25
N THR A 359 -50.37 -139.76 -14.93
CA THR A 359 -50.82 -138.37 -14.81
C THR A 359 -50.10 -137.66 -13.66
N VAL A 360 -49.92 -138.33 -12.52
CA VAL A 360 -49.17 -137.80 -11.37
C VAL A 360 -47.70 -137.57 -11.72
N ILE A 361 -47.03 -138.53 -12.38
CA ILE A 361 -45.63 -138.37 -12.82
C ILE A 361 -45.49 -137.15 -13.74
N ALA A 362 -46.42 -136.96 -14.69
CA ALA A 362 -46.41 -135.81 -15.59
C ALA A 362 -46.55 -134.48 -14.82
N ILE A 363 -47.45 -134.40 -13.85
CA ILE A 363 -47.66 -133.20 -13.04
C ILE A 363 -46.42 -132.89 -12.18
N VAL A 364 -45.82 -133.90 -11.54
CA VAL A 364 -44.60 -133.72 -10.73
C VAL A 364 -43.41 -133.26 -11.61
N THR A 365 -43.30 -133.80 -12.82
CA THR A 365 -42.25 -133.39 -13.78
C THR A 365 -42.45 -131.94 -14.24
N ALA A 366 -43.69 -131.52 -14.50
CA ALA A 366 -44.00 -130.14 -14.83
C ALA A 366 -43.70 -129.19 -13.64
N ALA A 367 -44.09 -129.56 -12.42
CA ALA A 367 -43.84 -128.78 -11.22
C ALA A 367 -42.34 -128.59 -10.91
N THR A 368 -41.53 -129.65 -11.09
CA THR A 368 -40.07 -129.57 -10.90
C THR A 368 -39.38 -128.68 -11.93
N LYS A 369 -39.82 -128.68 -13.20
CA LYS A 369 -39.34 -127.75 -14.23
C LYS A 369 -39.65 -126.29 -13.88
N ILE A 370 -40.85 -126.02 -13.38
CA ILE A 370 -41.26 -124.69 -12.91
C ILE A 370 -40.33 -124.22 -11.77
N ILE A 371 -40.09 -125.08 -10.78
CA ILE A 371 -39.18 -124.77 -9.66
C ILE A 371 -37.76 -124.44 -10.14
N GLN A 372 -37.23 -125.15 -11.14
CA GLN A 372 -35.89 -124.89 -11.67
C GLN A 372 -35.78 -123.51 -12.35
N ILE A 373 -36.77 -123.12 -13.16
CA ILE A 373 -36.76 -121.84 -13.87
C ILE A 373 -36.89 -120.68 -12.87
N PHE A 374 -37.91 -120.73 -12.02
CA PHE A 374 -38.16 -119.66 -11.05
C PHE A 374 -37.11 -119.61 -9.93
N GLY A 375 -36.55 -120.77 -9.54
CA GLY A 375 -35.46 -120.83 -8.56
C GLY A 375 -34.18 -120.21 -9.10
N GLY A 376 -33.84 -120.46 -10.37
CA GLY A 376 -32.70 -119.81 -11.02
C GLY A 376 -32.85 -118.29 -11.10
N GLU A 377 -34.05 -117.81 -11.46
CA GLU A 377 -34.32 -116.38 -11.55
C GLU A 377 -34.35 -115.69 -10.16
N LEU A 378 -34.83 -116.38 -9.13
CA LEU A 378 -34.79 -115.86 -7.76
C LEU A 378 -33.33 -115.67 -7.28
N ILE A 379 -32.46 -116.62 -7.60
CA ILE A 379 -31.03 -116.56 -7.25
C ILE A 379 -30.34 -115.40 -7.99
N SER A 380 -30.62 -115.22 -9.29
CA SER A 380 -30.03 -114.13 -10.09
C SER A 380 -30.46 -112.75 -9.57
N LEU A 381 -31.74 -112.58 -9.19
CA LEU A 381 -32.26 -111.36 -8.55
C LEU A 381 -31.58 -111.10 -7.21
N HIS A 382 -31.40 -112.13 -6.39
CA HIS A 382 -30.78 -111.99 -5.08
C HIS A 382 -29.28 -111.67 -5.18
N GLU A 383 -28.59 -112.24 -6.16
CA GLU A 383 -27.18 -111.95 -6.46
C GLU A 383 -27.00 -110.51 -6.95
N GLY A 384 -27.88 -110.02 -7.84
CA GLY A 384 -27.89 -108.63 -8.29
C GLY A 384 -28.03 -107.64 -7.13
N ARG A 385 -28.95 -107.91 -6.19
CA ARG A 385 -29.11 -107.08 -4.97
C ARG A 385 -27.88 -107.14 -4.06
N ARG A 386 -27.27 -108.31 -3.90
CA ARG A 386 -26.06 -108.46 -3.06
C ARG A 386 -24.89 -107.67 -3.62
N ASN A 387 -24.67 -107.73 -4.92
CA ASN A 387 -23.58 -107.01 -5.58
C ASN A 387 -23.78 -105.48 -5.50
N LEU A 388 -25.01 -104.99 -5.66
CA LEU A 388 -25.34 -103.57 -5.45
C LEU A 388 -25.11 -103.10 -4.01
N ALA A 389 -25.44 -103.93 -3.02
CA ALA A 389 -25.17 -103.64 -1.61
C ALA A 389 -23.65 -103.59 -1.34
N GLN A 390 -22.88 -104.52 -1.92
CA GLN A 390 -21.41 -104.52 -1.82
C GLN A 390 -20.79 -103.26 -2.44
N ILE A 391 -21.28 -102.81 -3.61
CA ILE A 391 -20.82 -101.57 -4.24
C ILE A 391 -21.07 -100.36 -3.34
N SER A 392 -22.24 -100.27 -2.70
CA SER A 392 -22.57 -99.17 -1.78
C SER A 392 -21.65 -99.13 -0.55
N ILE A 393 -21.25 -100.31 -0.05
CA ILE A 393 -20.33 -100.44 1.08
C ILE A 393 -18.90 -100.08 0.65
N ILE A 394 -18.40 -100.62 -0.46
CA ILE A 394 -17.06 -100.30 -0.99
C ILE A 394 -16.93 -98.80 -1.26
N ALA A 395 -17.95 -98.18 -1.88
CA ALA A 395 -17.95 -96.74 -2.14
C ALA A 395 -17.93 -95.89 -0.86
N ARG A 396 -18.54 -96.38 0.22
CA ARG A 396 -18.49 -95.74 1.54
C ARG A 396 -17.10 -95.87 2.14
N ASP A 397 -16.55 -97.08 2.17
CA ASP A 397 -15.28 -97.37 2.85
C ASP A 397 -14.09 -96.71 2.15
N VAL A 398 -14.07 -96.67 0.81
CA VAL A 398 -13.03 -95.98 0.03
C VAL A 398 -13.12 -94.47 0.22
N SER A 399 -14.32 -93.90 0.21
CA SER A 399 -14.52 -92.47 0.45
C SER A 399 -14.16 -92.06 1.89
N ASP A 400 -14.48 -92.90 2.88
CA ASP A 400 -14.10 -92.67 4.29
C ASP A 400 -12.58 -92.81 4.48
N ALA A 401 -11.91 -93.70 3.74
CA ALA A 401 -10.46 -93.85 3.77
C ALA A 401 -9.72 -92.67 3.13
N GLU A 402 -10.19 -92.16 1.98
CA GLU A 402 -9.60 -90.98 1.32
C GLU A 402 -9.84 -89.68 2.12
N GLY A 403 -11.02 -89.52 2.70
CA GLY A 403 -11.35 -88.35 3.53
C GLY A 403 -10.55 -88.26 4.84
N ASN A 404 -9.97 -89.37 5.30
CA ASN A 404 -9.09 -89.39 6.48
C ASN A 404 -7.61 -89.10 6.13
N GLN A 405 -7.21 -89.19 4.86
CA GLN A 405 -5.82 -88.94 4.43
C GLN A 405 -5.60 -87.52 3.91
N ALA A 406 -6.65 -86.87 3.40
CA ALA A 406 -6.66 -85.46 3.04
C ALA A 406 -7.64 -84.75 3.97
N GLU A 407 -7.24 -83.71 4.70
CA GLU A 407 -8.08 -82.89 5.60
C GLU A 407 -9.18 -82.14 4.81
N LEU A 408 -10.09 -82.88 4.18
CA LEU A 408 -11.15 -82.39 3.34
C LEU A 408 -12.35 -81.99 4.21
N SER A 409 -13.03 -80.93 3.80
CA SER A 409 -14.25 -80.47 4.45
C SER A 409 -15.35 -81.56 4.37
N LYS A 410 -16.20 -81.65 5.40
CA LYS A 410 -17.32 -82.63 5.45
C LYS A 410 -18.21 -82.60 4.20
N ASN A 411 -18.33 -81.44 3.53
CA ASN A 411 -19.08 -81.31 2.28
C ASN A 411 -18.33 -81.92 1.09
N GLU A 412 -17.01 -81.74 1.01
CA GLU A 412 -16.18 -82.29 -0.08
C GLU A 412 -16.10 -83.84 0.00
N ILE A 413 -16.07 -84.39 1.23
CA ILE A 413 -16.14 -85.84 1.44
C ILE A 413 -17.47 -86.41 0.95
N TYR A 414 -18.58 -85.70 1.19
CA TYR A 414 -19.91 -86.12 0.73
C TYR A 414 -20.01 -86.11 -0.80
N ASP A 415 -19.53 -85.05 -1.46
CA ASP A 415 -19.56 -84.94 -2.92
C ASP A 415 -18.70 -86.02 -3.58
N ARG A 416 -17.51 -86.29 -3.04
CA ARG A 416 -16.64 -87.39 -3.51
C ARG A 416 -17.27 -88.76 -3.30
N ARG A 417 -17.94 -88.99 -2.17
CA ARG A 417 -18.69 -90.22 -1.91
C ARG A 417 -19.77 -90.43 -2.96
N MET A 418 -20.49 -89.37 -3.31
CA MET A 418 -21.56 -89.45 -4.28
C MET A 418 -21.01 -89.72 -5.68
N ALA A 419 -19.94 -89.02 -6.08
CA ALA A 419 -19.26 -89.25 -7.35
C ALA A 419 -18.75 -90.69 -7.48
N LEU A 420 -18.06 -91.21 -6.45
CA LEU A 420 -17.53 -92.57 -6.44
C LEU A 420 -18.64 -93.62 -6.46
N LYS A 421 -19.74 -93.39 -5.74
CA LYS A 421 -20.94 -94.23 -5.81
C LYS A 421 -21.48 -94.28 -7.23
N MET A 422 -21.62 -93.13 -7.90
CA MET A 422 -22.14 -93.06 -9.26
C MET A 422 -21.22 -93.75 -10.27
N ASP A 423 -19.91 -93.59 -10.15
CA ASP A 423 -18.94 -94.26 -11.03
C ASP A 423 -18.94 -95.78 -10.86
N LEU A 424 -18.95 -96.26 -9.61
CA LEU A 424 -18.99 -97.70 -9.33
C LEU A 424 -20.33 -98.31 -9.77
N LEU A 425 -21.44 -97.61 -9.56
CA LEU A 425 -22.76 -98.03 -10.05
C LEU A 425 -22.83 -98.05 -11.58
N LYS A 426 -22.28 -97.05 -12.26
CA LYS A 426 -22.18 -97.02 -13.72
C LYS A 426 -21.36 -98.18 -14.25
N SER A 427 -20.25 -98.52 -13.61
CA SER A 427 -19.43 -99.67 -13.97
C SER A 427 -20.18 -100.99 -13.82
N HIS A 428 -20.97 -101.13 -12.76
CA HIS A 428 -21.75 -102.34 -12.49
C HIS A 428 -22.93 -102.51 -13.46
N ILE A 429 -23.67 -101.43 -13.77
CA ILE A 429 -24.74 -101.44 -14.77
C ILE A 429 -24.17 -101.75 -16.16
N SER A 430 -23.03 -101.14 -16.52
CA SER A 430 -22.38 -101.37 -17.81
C SER A 430 -21.87 -102.82 -17.96
N GLY A 431 -21.49 -103.47 -16.85
CA GLY A 431 -21.12 -104.89 -16.83
C GLY A 431 -22.29 -105.86 -16.98
N MET A 432 -23.50 -105.46 -16.57
CA MET A 432 -24.72 -106.28 -16.71
C MET A 432 -25.40 -106.11 -18.08
N LEU A 433 -25.19 -105.00 -18.78
CA LEU A 433 -25.72 -104.76 -20.12
C LEU A 433 -24.85 -105.42 -21.19
N LYS A 434 -25.03 -106.74 -21.44
CA LYS A 434 -24.59 -107.34 -22.70
C LYS A 434 -25.42 -106.74 -23.86
N GLU A 435 -24.76 -105.91 -24.68
CA GLU A 435 -25.24 -105.27 -25.91
C GLU A 435 -26.65 -104.64 -25.88
N TYR A 436 -26.74 -103.42 -25.33
CA TYR A 436 -27.90 -102.56 -25.58
C TYR A 436 -27.58 -101.55 -26.70
N LYS A 437 -28.12 -101.76 -27.91
CA LYS A 437 -28.06 -100.77 -29.01
C LYS A 437 -29.12 -99.69 -28.81
N TYR A 438 -28.67 -98.51 -28.42
CA TYR A 438 -29.48 -97.30 -28.36
C TYR A 438 -30.01 -96.94 -29.76
N LYS A 439 -31.33 -97.01 -29.97
CA LYS A 439 -31.98 -96.38 -31.13
C LYS A 439 -32.27 -94.93 -30.78
N SER A 440 -31.45 -94.01 -31.26
CA SER A 440 -31.70 -92.57 -31.15
C SER A 440 -33.04 -92.23 -31.81
N VAL A 441 -33.96 -91.67 -31.03
CA VAL A 441 -35.15 -91.00 -31.56
C VAL A 441 -34.68 -89.77 -32.33
N LYS A 442 -35.19 -89.62 -33.57
CA LYS A 442 -34.89 -88.50 -34.47
C LYS A 442 -35.08 -87.16 -33.75
N LYS A 443 -34.10 -86.26 -33.93
CA LYS A 443 -34.15 -84.86 -33.55
C LYS A 443 -35.49 -84.26 -33.99
N PHE A 444 -36.24 -83.71 -33.04
CA PHE A 444 -37.25 -82.72 -33.36
C PHE A 444 -36.52 -81.41 -33.63
N ASP A 445 -36.58 -80.95 -34.88
CA ASP A 445 -36.21 -79.59 -35.27
C ASP A 445 -37.17 -78.62 -34.57
N VAL A 446 -36.64 -77.89 -33.58
CA VAL A 446 -37.34 -76.72 -33.04
C VAL A 446 -36.96 -75.54 -33.91
N ALA A 447 -37.82 -75.27 -34.89
CA ALA A 447 -37.87 -74.02 -35.60
C ALA A 447 -37.98 -72.86 -34.60
N LYS A 448 -37.01 -71.95 -34.60
CA LYS A 448 -37.16 -70.62 -34.00
C LYS A 448 -37.65 -69.67 -35.08
N THR A 449 -38.92 -69.31 -34.95
CA THR A 449 -39.60 -68.19 -35.61
C THR A 449 -39.07 -66.84 -35.07
N ASN A 450 -38.72 -65.97 -36.01
CA ASN A 450 -38.78 -64.51 -36.06
C ASN A 450 -39.13 -63.71 -34.78
N THR A 451 -38.22 -62.75 -34.47
CA THR A 451 -38.38 -61.29 -34.24
C THR A 451 -39.79 -60.68 -34.21
N PRO A 452 -40.06 -59.50 -33.56
CA PRO A 452 -39.21 -58.29 -33.44
C PRO A 452 -39.25 -57.70 -31.98
N GLU A 453 -38.77 -56.52 -31.57
CA GLU A 453 -38.88 -55.18 -32.13
C GLU A 453 -38.24 -54.14 -31.15
N HIS A 454 -37.60 -53.08 -31.71
CA HIS A 454 -37.44 -51.70 -31.19
C HIS A 454 -36.72 -51.45 -29.84
N GLY A 455 -35.84 -50.45 -29.68
CA GLY A 455 -35.47 -49.32 -30.54
C GLY A 455 -34.57 -48.30 -29.78
N ALA A 456 -34.18 -47.25 -30.50
CA ALA A 456 -33.55 -45.97 -30.09
C ALA A 456 -32.04 -46.00 -29.68
N THR A 457 -31.09 -45.45 -30.46
CA THR A 457 -30.70 -44.01 -30.68
C THR A 457 -30.34 -43.30 -29.36
N LYS A 458 -29.14 -42.75 -29.11
CA LYS A 458 -28.32 -41.68 -29.75
C LYS A 458 -26.90 -41.72 -29.13
N GLN A 459 -25.77 -41.46 -29.81
CA GLN A 459 -25.09 -40.14 -29.98
C GLN A 459 -25.20 -39.24 -28.72
N GLU A 460 -24.18 -38.58 -28.19
CA GLU A 460 -23.07 -37.86 -28.81
C GLU A 460 -22.10 -37.45 -27.67
N TYR A 461 -20.80 -37.55 -27.92
CA TYR A 461 -19.78 -36.88 -27.14
C TYR A 461 -19.78 -35.40 -27.53
N THR A 462 -19.79 -34.51 -26.54
CA THR A 462 -19.28 -33.15 -26.69
C THR A 462 -18.36 -32.86 -25.52
N GLU A 463 -17.06 -32.87 -25.82
CA GLU A 463 -16.09 -31.99 -25.20
C GLU A 463 -16.46 -30.54 -25.52
N ILE A 464 -16.54 -29.70 -24.48
CA ILE A 464 -15.87 -28.40 -24.28
C ILE A 464 -16.20 -27.95 -22.85
#